data_AF-J9FM43-F1
#
_entry.id   AF-J9FM43-F1
#
_cell.length_a   1.000
_cell.length_b   1.000
_cell.length_c   1.000
_cell.angle_alpha   90.00
_cell.angle_beta   90.00
_cell.angle_gamma   90.00
#
_symmetry.space_group_name_H-M   'P 1'
#
loop_
_entity.id
_entity.type
_entity.pdbx_description
1 polymer ?
#
loop_
_entity_poly.entity_id
_entity_poly.type
_entity_poly.pdbx_seq_one_letter_code
_entity_poly.pdbx_strand_id
1 'polypeptide(L)' 'MPNNRTTLIAGNWKMNNDREAAKALAAGLVEALPEVPEGVEVLVCPPTIDL' A
#
# COMPACT_ATOMS: atom_id res chain seq x y z
N MET A 1 -18.68 24.02 -3.30
CA MET A 1 -17.43 23.78 -4.05
C MET A 1 -17.22 22.28 -4.15
N PRO A 2 -16.81 21.72 -5.31
CA PRO A 2 -16.48 20.31 -5.38
C PRO A 2 -15.30 19.99 -4.45
N ASN A 3 -15.31 18.80 -3.86
CA ASN A 3 -14.28 18.33 -2.93
C ASN A 3 -13.00 17.99 -3.70
N ASN A 4 -11.91 18.74 -3.47
CA ASN A 4 -10.62 18.58 -4.17
C ASN A 4 -9.65 17.62 -3.43
N ARG A 5 -10.17 16.62 -2.71
CA ARG A 5 -9.36 15.63 -1.99
C ARG A 5 -9.04 14.45 -2.91
N THR A 6 -7.78 14.05 -2.95
CA THR A 6 -7.35 12.78 -3.54
C THR A 6 -7.87 11.61 -2.71
N THR A 7 -8.33 10.55 -3.37
CA THR A 7 -8.74 9.33 -2.65
C THR A 7 -7.49 8.61 -2.16
N LEU A 8 -7.44 8.24 -0.88
CA LEU A 8 -6.30 7.51 -0.31
C LEU A 8 -6.74 6.11 0.14
N ILE A 9 -6.03 5.08 -0.32
CA ILE A 9 -6.19 3.70 0.12
C ILE A 9 -4.95 3.30 0.93
N ALA A 10 -5.15 3.00 2.22
CA ALA A 10 -4.08 2.67 3.15
C ALA A 10 -4.18 1.21 3.62
N GLY A 11 -3.17 0.40 3.29
CA GLY A 11 -3.06 -1.00 3.74
C GLY A 11 -2.26 -1.13 5.02
N ASN A 12 -2.92 -1.23 6.18
CA ASN A 12 -2.25 -1.48 7.46
C ASN A 12 -1.99 -2.98 7.68
N TRP A 13 -0.73 -3.39 7.61
CA TRP A 13 -0.30 -4.77 7.82
C TRP A 13 -0.36 -5.19 9.29
N LYS A 14 -0.51 -4.23 10.22
CA LYS A 14 -0.50 -4.44 11.66
C LYS A 14 0.78 -5.16 12.11
N MET A 15 0.66 -6.30 12.79
CA MET A 15 1.76 -7.12 13.26
C MET A 15 1.70 -8.50 12.58
N ASN A 16 1.63 -8.47 11.25
CA ASN A 16 1.56 -9.65 10.40
C ASN A 16 2.76 -9.71 9.46
N ASN A 17 2.99 -10.92 8.92
CA ASN A 17 4.07 -11.31 8.02
C ASN A 17 5.38 -11.70 8.74
N ASP A 18 6.14 -12.53 8.05
CA ASP A 18 7.58 -12.67 8.22
C ASP A 18 8.29 -11.95 7.05
N ARG A 19 9.62 -11.96 7.07
CA ARG A 19 10.44 -11.28 6.06
C ARG A 19 10.14 -11.71 4.62
N GLU A 20 9.89 -13.00 4.38
CA GLU A 20 9.66 -13.51 3.02
C GLU A 20 8.25 -13.12 2.55
N ALA A 21 7.25 -13.23 3.42
CA ALA A 21 5.88 -12.79 3.14
C ALA A 21 5.79 -11.27 2.91
N ALA A 22 6.47 -10.46 3.72
CA ALA A 22 6.54 -9.00 3.56
C ALA A 22 7.16 -8.61 2.22
N LYS A 23 8.27 -9.26 1.84
CA LYS A 23 8.92 -9.04 0.55
C LYS A 23 8.04 -9.43 -0.63
N ALA A 24 7.37 -10.58 -0.55
CA ALA A 24 6.46 -11.04 -1.61
C ALA A 24 5.27 -10.09 -1.77
N LEU A 25 4.69 -9.61 -0.67
CA LEU A 25 3.59 -8.65 -0.69
C LEU A 25 4.02 -7.30 -1.28
N ALA A 26 5.18 -6.77 -0.85
CA ALA A 26 5.71 -5.52 -1.38
C ALA A 26 5.98 -5.60 -2.90
N ALA A 27 6.58 -6.70 -3.37
CA ALA A 27 6.82 -6.91 -4.79
C ALA A 27 5.53 -7.00 -5.60
N GLY A 28 4.54 -7.78 -5.13
CA GLY A 28 3.25 -7.89 -5.79
C GLY A 28 2.48 -6.58 -5.85
N LEU A 29 2.60 -5.73 -4.81
CA LEU A 29 2.01 -4.38 -4.84
C LEU A 29 2.66 -3.49 -5.89
N VAL A 30 3.99 -3.51 -6.02
CA VAL A 30 4.72 -2.74 -7.06
C VAL A 30 4.28 -3.16 -8.47
N GLU A 31 4.13 -4.46 -8.70
CA GLU A 31 3.64 -4.99 -9.98
C GLU A 31 2.21 -4.55 -10.30
N ALA A 32 1.35 -4.41 -9.29
CA ALA A 32 -0.04 -3.98 -9.43
C ALA A 32 -0.24 -2.45 -9.44
N LEU A 33 0.78 -1.64 -9.12
CA LEU A 33 0.68 -0.17 -9.12
C LEU A 33 0.12 0.43 -10.43
N PRO A 34 0.44 -0.07 -11.63
CA PRO A 34 -0.13 0.45 -12.87
C PRO A 34 -1.66 0.31 -12.98
N GLU A 35 -2.29 -0.55 -12.17
CA GLU A 35 -3.74 -0.74 -12.14
C GLU A 35 -4.45 0.32 -11.26
N VAL A 36 -3.70 1.13 -10.51
CA VAL A 36 -4.26 2.18 -9.65
C VAL A 36 -4.86 3.30 -10.52
N PRO A 37 -6.15 3.64 -10.35
CA PRO A 37 -6.78 4.71 -11.13
C PRO A 37 -6.14 6.08 -10.86
N GLU A 38 -6.19 6.96 -11.87
CA GLU A 38 -5.80 8.36 -11.70
C GLU A 38 -6.63 9.04 -10.58
N GLY A 39 -5.98 9.86 -9.76
CA GLY A 39 -6.62 10.51 -8.60
C GLY A 39 -6.79 9.63 -7.37
N VAL A 40 -6.18 8.43 -7.36
CA VAL A 40 -6.06 7.56 -6.18
C VAL A 40 -4.59 7.45 -5.76
N GLU A 41 -4.33 7.71 -4.49
CA GLU A 41 -3.06 7.44 -3.83
C GLU A 41 -3.17 6.14 -3.02
N VAL A 42 -2.09 5.36 -3.00
CA VAL A 42 -1.99 4.11 -2.25
C VAL A 42 -0.80 4.17 -1.31
N LEU A 43 -0.96 3.64 -0.10
CA LEU A 43 0.12 3.49 0.87
C LEU A 43 0.01 2.17 1.64
N VAL A 44 1.12 1.71 2.20
CA VAL A 44 1.16 0.58 3.12
C VAL A 44 1.78 0.96 4.46
N CYS A 45 1.28 0.35 5.54
CA CYS A 45 1.81 0.52 6.89
C CYS A 45 2.31 -0.84 7.42
N PRO A 46 3.55 -1.24 7.10
CA PRO A 46 4.17 -2.46 7.63
C PRO A 46 4.46 -2.37 9.14
N PRO A 47 4.66 -3.51 9.84
CA PRO A 47 5.34 -3.51 11.14
C PRO A 47 6.71 -2.83 11.03
N THR A 48 7.19 -2.18 12.09
CA THR A 48 8.45 -1.41 12.06
C THR A 48 9.68 -2.24 11.63
N ILE A 49 9.66 -3.56 11.85
CA ILE A 49 10.76 -4.46 11.47
C ILE A 49 10.86 -4.72 9.97
N ASP A 50 9.82 -4.40 9.20
CA ASP A 50 9.73 -4.65 7.76
C ASP A 50 9.91 -3.37 6.92
N LEU A 51 10.20 -2.23 7.57
CA LEU A 51 10.59 -0.95 6.94
C LEU A 51 12.06 -0.96 6.52
#